data_AF-A0A3P7IMN1-F1
#
_entry.id   AF-A0A3P7IMN1-F1
#
_cell.length_a   1.000
_cell.length_b   1.000
_cell.length_c   1.000
_cell.angle_alpha   90.00
_cell.angle_beta   90.00
_cell.angle_gamma   90.00
#
_symmetry.space_group_name_H-M   'P 1'
#
loop_
_entity.id
_entity.type
_entity.pdbx_description
1 polymer ?
#
loop_
_entity_poly.entity_id
_entity_poly.type
_entity_poly.pdbx_seq_one_letter_code
_entity_poly.pdbx_strand_id
1 'polypeptide(L)'
;MTGISEVALQVFIDRLWTGSYFRFCERSRSRESIMADQLCGVWFLQSVSPQLAAEVLPENMVRQALKTIYDYNVCRFANGKMGAVNGMRPDGKVDREYIQSLSICCLKADEVWTGVTYAVAAFLLQQGETAKAFHTASGCYNACFERMGLQYQTPEALYETKFVVFYSVLVFFYISIVFMIAFLSNEMDIFIRQ
;
A
#
# COMPACT_ATOMS: atom_id res chain seq x y z
N MET A 1 -3.63 2.60 -26.44
CA MET A 1 -4.88 2.53 -25.63
C MET A 1 -6.05 3.01 -26.47
N THR A 2 -7.29 2.51 -26.28
CA THR A 2 -8.48 3.02 -26.99
C THR A 2 -8.99 4.27 -26.28
N GLY A 3 -9.62 5.22 -26.99
CA GLY A 3 -9.87 6.59 -26.51
C GLY A 3 -10.61 6.74 -25.17
N ILE A 4 -11.38 5.74 -24.71
CA ILE A 4 -12.04 5.78 -23.39
C ILE A 4 -11.03 5.66 -22.24
N SER A 5 -10.00 4.82 -22.40
CA SER A 5 -8.97 4.60 -21.36
C SER A 5 -8.06 5.81 -21.18
N GLU A 6 -7.75 6.53 -22.25
CA GLU A 6 -6.95 7.76 -22.20
C GLU A 6 -7.71 8.90 -21.50
N VAL A 7 -9.00 9.07 -21.80
CA VAL A 7 -9.85 10.07 -21.11
C VAL A 7 -9.99 9.74 -19.63
N ALA A 8 -10.18 8.47 -19.28
CA ALA A 8 -10.28 8.04 -17.88
C ALA A 8 -8.98 8.32 -17.11
N LEU A 9 -7.83 8.03 -17.71
CA LEU A 9 -6.52 8.30 -17.13
C LEU A 9 -6.28 9.81 -16.91
N GLN A 10 -6.59 10.62 -17.93
CA GLN A 10 -6.44 12.07 -17.84
C GLN A 10 -7.28 12.65 -16.69
N VAL A 11 -8.55 12.23 -16.59
CA VAL A 11 -9.43 12.65 -15.49
C VAL A 11 -8.90 12.17 -14.14
N PHE A 12 -8.40 10.93 -14.06
CA PHE A 12 -7.83 10.39 -12.83
C PHE A 12 -6.65 11.24 -12.34
N ILE A 13 -5.70 11.56 -13.24
CA ILE A 13 -4.54 12.39 -12.92
C ILE A 13 -5.00 13.81 -12.53
N ASP A 14 -5.80 14.46 -13.35
CA ASP A 14 -6.20 15.87 -13.14
C ASP A 14 -7.00 16.06 -11.85
N ARG A 15 -7.82 15.07 -11.47
CA ARG A 15 -8.69 15.17 -10.30
C ARG A 15 -7.99 14.75 -9.01
N LEU A 16 -7.09 13.77 -9.06
CA LEU A 16 -6.58 13.12 -7.86
C LEU A 16 -5.12 13.41 -7.57
N TRP A 17 -4.28 13.69 -8.58
CA TRP A 17 -2.87 13.94 -8.37
C TRP A 17 -2.62 15.24 -7.60
N THR A 18 -1.84 15.18 -6.53
CA THR A 18 -1.49 16.34 -5.68
C THR A 18 -0.11 16.92 -5.96
N GLY A 19 0.65 16.31 -6.86
CA GLY A 19 2.10 16.54 -7.00
C GLY A 19 2.96 15.59 -6.16
N SER A 20 2.39 14.89 -5.18
CA SER A 20 3.14 13.95 -4.33
C SER A 20 2.46 12.60 -4.07
N TYR A 21 1.14 12.54 -4.12
CA TYR A 21 0.31 11.33 -4.01
C TYR A 21 -1.05 11.57 -4.68
N PHE A 22 -1.88 10.54 -4.79
CA PHE A 22 -3.25 10.61 -5.27
C PHE A 22 -4.23 10.72 -4.11
N ARG A 23 -5.13 11.70 -4.19
CA ARG A 23 -6.27 11.88 -3.28
C ARG A 23 -7.08 10.59 -3.19
N PHE A 24 -7.56 10.28 -1.99
CA PHE A 24 -8.43 9.11 -1.76
C PHE A 24 -9.67 9.13 -2.66
N CYS A 25 -10.31 10.28 -2.83
CA CYS A 25 -11.46 10.44 -3.73
C CYS A 25 -11.67 11.92 -4.08
N GLU A 26 -12.60 12.23 -4.99
CA GLU A 26 -12.94 13.62 -5.33
C GLU A 26 -13.79 14.30 -4.24
N ARG A 27 -14.73 13.56 -3.65
CA ARG A 27 -15.81 14.12 -2.82
C ARG A 27 -15.99 13.34 -1.53
N SER A 28 -15.19 13.69 -0.53
CA SER A 28 -15.42 13.32 0.87
C SER A 28 -14.66 14.27 1.80
N ARG A 29 -14.87 14.14 3.11
CA ARG A 29 -14.09 14.87 4.12
C ARG A 29 -12.64 14.33 4.20
N SER A 30 -12.49 13.02 4.10
CA SER A 30 -11.22 12.29 3.99
C SER A 30 -10.58 12.32 2.59
N ARG A 31 -10.99 13.23 1.69
CA ARG A 31 -10.52 13.23 0.30
C ARG A 31 -9.01 13.43 0.17
N GLU A 32 -8.42 14.13 1.13
CA GLU A 32 -6.98 14.43 1.13
C GLU A 32 -6.15 13.28 1.70
N SER A 33 -6.78 12.24 2.23
CA SER A 33 -6.09 11.16 2.92
C SER A 33 -5.23 10.35 1.96
N ILE A 34 -4.04 10.02 2.44
CA ILE A 34 -3.05 9.22 1.75
C ILE A 34 -3.43 7.76 2.00
N MET A 35 -3.97 7.11 0.97
CA MET A 35 -4.37 5.71 1.01
C MET A 35 -3.18 4.81 0.67
N ALA A 36 -2.92 3.78 1.48
CA ALA A 36 -1.76 2.89 1.30
C ALA A 36 -1.81 2.12 -0.03
N ASP A 37 -2.99 1.72 -0.49
CA ASP A 37 -3.23 0.97 -1.73
C ASP A 37 -3.72 1.84 -2.90
N GLN A 38 -3.50 3.17 -2.85
CA GLN A 38 -3.98 4.12 -3.87
C GLN A 38 -3.53 3.78 -5.32
N LEU A 39 -2.47 2.98 -5.48
CA LEU A 39 -1.93 2.52 -6.77
C LEU A 39 -1.97 0.99 -6.95
N CYS A 40 -2.89 0.28 -6.28
CA CYS A 40 -2.97 -1.19 -6.34
C CYS A 40 -3.13 -1.74 -7.78
N GLY A 41 -3.87 -1.03 -8.64
CA GLY A 41 -4.02 -1.39 -10.05
C GLY A 41 -2.70 -1.26 -10.83
N VAL A 42 -1.89 -0.24 -10.55
CA VAL A 42 -0.57 -0.05 -11.18
C VAL A 42 0.39 -1.13 -10.71
N TRP A 43 0.40 -1.46 -9.41
CA TRP A 43 1.19 -2.57 -8.87
C TRP A 43 0.87 -3.90 -9.57
N PHE A 44 -0.41 -4.23 -9.67
CA PHE A 44 -0.83 -5.46 -10.34
C PHE A 44 -0.42 -5.47 -11.81
N LEU A 45 -0.69 -4.36 -12.51
CA LEU A 45 -0.35 -4.22 -13.92
C LEU A 45 1.15 -4.32 -14.17
N GLN A 46 1.98 -3.69 -13.32
CA GLN A 46 3.43 -3.77 -13.41
C GLN A 46 3.95 -5.20 -13.19
N SER A 47 3.24 -5.99 -12.40
CA SER A 47 3.58 -7.39 -12.14
C SER A 47 3.30 -8.32 -13.32
N VAL A 48 2.30 -7.99 -14.17
CA VAL A 48 1.88 -8.84 -15.30
C VAL A 48 2.30 -8.30 -16.67
N SER A 49 2.44 -6.99 -16.81
CA SER A 49 2.80 -6.29 -18.05
C SER A 49 3.46 -4.93 -17.73
N PRO A 50 4.78 -4.91 -17.47
CA PRO A 50 5.51 -3.69 -17.14
C PRO A 50 5.39 -2.59 -18.21
N GLN A 51 5.35 -2.98 -19.49
CA GLN A 51 5.21 -2.04 -20.61
C GLN A 51 3.87 -1.31 -20.57
N LEU A 52 2.78 -2.05 -20.34
CA LEU A 52 1.45 -1.46 -20.23
C LEU A 52 1.33 -0.59 -18.97
N ALA A 53 1.97 -0.97 -17.86
CA ALA A 53 2.03 -0.15 -16.66
C ALA A 53 2.71 1.21 -16.91
N ALA A 54 3.81 1.22 -17.66
CA ALA A 54 4.53 2.44 -18.02
C ALA A 54 3.72 3.38 -18.92
N GLU A 55 2.79 2.84 -19.73
CA GLU A 55 1.85 3.64 -20.52
C GLU A 55 0.70 4.21 -19.67
N VAL A 56 0.32 3.53 -18.58
CA VAL A 56 -0.81 3.93 -17.73
C VAL A 56 -0.43 5.04 -16.77
N LEU A 57 0.73 5.00 -16.12
CA LEU A 57 1.13 6.07 -15.22
C LEU A 57 2.63 6.35 -15.29
N PRO A 58 3.05 7.62 -15.43
CA PRO A 58 4.46 7.99 -15.42
C PRO A 58 5.19 7.48 -14.18
N GLU A 59 6.37 6.88 -14.38
CA GLU A 59 7.15 6.24 -13.33
C GLU A 59 7.52 7.22 -12.19
N ASN A 60 7.75 8.50 -12.50
CA ASN A 60 8.03 9.52 -11.51
C ASN A 60 6.84 9.77 -10.55
N MET A 61 5.60 9.69 -11.05
CA MET A 61 4.40 9.80 -10.21
C MET A 61 4.25 8.58 -9.31
N VAL A 62 4.50 7.38 -9.84
CA VAL A 62 4.49 6.12 -9.09
C VAL A 62 5.51 6.16 -7.95
N ARG A 63 6.77 6.47 -8.25
CA ARG A 63 7.85 6.58 -7.26
C ARG A 63 7.54 7.61 -6.20
N GLN A 64 7.03 8.78 -6.60
CA GLN A 64 6.70 9.85 -5.67
C GLN A 64 5.52 9.47 -4.76
N ALA A 65 4.47 8.83 -5.29
CA ALA A 65 3.35 8.33 -4.50
C ALA A 65 3.80 7.25 -3.50
N LEU A 66 4.61 6.28 -3.94
CA LEU A 66 5.16 5.24 -3.06
C LEU A 66 6.07 5.80 -1.97
N LYS A 67 6.89 6.81 -2.30
CA LYS A 67 7.68 7.54 -1.30
C LYS A 67 6.76 8.18 -0.26
N THR A 68 5.68 8.84 -0.69
CA THR A 68 4.72 9.45 0.22
C THR A 68 4.03 8.40 1.09
N ILE A 69 3.57 7.27 0.53
CA ILE A 69 2.99 6.16 1.30
C ILE A 69 3.98 5.65 2.35
N TYR A 70 5.23 5.42 1.98
CA TYR A 70 6.24 4.95 2.92
C TYR A 70 6.50 5.97 4.04
N ASP A 71 6.72 7.24 3.69
CA ASP A 71 7.04 8.30 4.66
C ASP A 71 5.88 8.57 5.63
N TYR A 72 4.63 8.39 5.20
CA TYR A 72 3.44 8.68 6.00
C TYR A 72 2.82 7.43 6.59
N ASN A 73 2.33 6.51 5.77
CA ASN A 73 1.55 5.36 6.21
C ASN A 73 2.41 4.30 6.93
N VAL A 74 3.72 4.26 6.66
CA VAL A 74 4.66 3.34 7.35
C VAL A 74 5.42 4.08 8.44
N CYS A 75 6.30 5.02 8.09
CA CYS A 75 7.24 5.62 9.06
C CYS A 75 6.56 6.40 10.19
N ARG A 76 5.45 7.10 9.92
CA ARG A 76 4.73 7.88 10.96
C ARG A 76 3.72 7.04 11.74
N PHE A 77 3.42 5.83 11.31
CA PHE A 77 2.51 4.94 12.03
C PHE A 77 3.27 3.95 12.92
N ALA A 78 2.97 3.94 14.22
CA ALA A 78 3.58 3.03 15.19
C ALA A 78 5.13 2.95 15.08
N ASN A 79 5.77 4.09 14.79
CA ASN A 79 7.22 4.23 14.55
C ASN A 79 7.78 3.32 13.43
N GLY A 80 6.99 2.99 12.40
CA GLY A 80 7.37 2.08 11.32
C GLY A 80 7.34 0.60 11.68
N LYS A 81 6.89 0.24 12.89
CA LYS A 81 7.06 -1.13 13.43
C LYS A 81 5.81 -2.01 13.30
N MET A 82 4.84 -1.62 12.47
CA MET A 82 3.58 -2.36 12.31
C MET A 82 3.16 -2.64 10.87
N GLY A 83 3.76 -1.99 9.87
CA GLY A 83 3.30 -2.06 8.48
C GLY A 83 2.73 -0.72 8.01
N ALA A 84 1.94 -0.75 6.93
CA ALA A 84 1.30 0.43 6.37
C ALA A 84 -0.13 0.57 6.88
N VAL A 85 -0.44 1.65 7.62
CA VAL A 85 -1.82 1.97 7.98
C VAL A 85 -2.59 2.43 6.74
N ASN A 86 -3.85 2.02 6.59
CA ASN A 86 -4.61 2.24 5.37
C ASN A 86 -4.77 3.71 5.01
N GLY A 87 -5.08 4.58 5.98
CA GLY A 87 -5.36 5.99 5.76
C GLY A 87 -4.55 6.90 6.69
N MET A 88 -3.74 7.78 6.10
CA MET A 88 -2.98 8.80 6.82
C MET A 88 -3.33 10.20 6.27
N ARG A 89 -3.62 11.16 7.15
CA ARG A 89 -3.82 12.55 6.73
C ARG A 89 -2.49 13.19 6.32
N PRO A 90 -2.50 14.25 5.49
CA PRO A 90 -1.28 14.98 5.13
C PRO A 90 -0.59 15.66 6.31
N ASP A 91 -1.29 15.84 7.44
CA ASP A 91 -0.70 16.32 8.71
C ASP A 91 0.04 15.21 9.48
N GLY A 92 0.06 13.97 8.98
CA GLY A 92 0.72 12.82 9.58
C GLY A 92 -0.07 12.14 10.70
N LYS A 93 -1.34 12.49 10.91
CA LYS A 93 -2.23 11.78 11.84
C LYS A 93 -3.03 10.72 11.10
N VAL A 94 -3.23 9.57 11.73
CA VAL A 94 -4.10 8.52 11.20
C VAL A 94 -5.48 9.12 10.94
N ASP A 95 -6.02 8.86 9.75
CA ASP A 95 -7.30 9.43 9.40
C ASP A 95 -8.43 8.72 10.15
N ARG A 96 -8.77 9.28 11.30
CA ARG A 96 -9.92 8.88 12.10
C ARG A 96 -11.08 9.84 11.93
N GLU A 97 -11.11 10.65 10.85
CA GLU A 97 -12.31 11.43 10.59
C GLU A 97 -13.48 10.47 10.40
N TYR A 98 -14.27 10.42 11.48
CA TYR A 98 -15.62 9.93 11.53
C TYR A 98 -15.79 8.39 11.62
N ILE A 99 -15.30 7.80 12.73
CA ILE A 99 -15.88 6.59 13.39
C ILE A 99 -17.42 6.71 13.58
N GLN A 100 -18.00 7.89 13.34
CA GLN A 100 -19.38 8.26 13.59
C GLN A 100 -20.29 8.32 12.33
N SER A 101 -19.81 7.93 11.14
CA SER A 101 -20.54 8.07 9.85
C SER A 101 -20.47 6.76 9.13
N LEU A 102 -21.58 6.38 8.52
CA LEU A 102 -21.79 5.13 7.79
C LEU A 102 -20.96 5.01 6.49
N SER A 103 -19.77 5.64 6.39
CA SER A 103 -18.85 5.39 5.29
C SER A 103 -17.93 4.23 5.65
N ILE A 104 -18.15 3.06 5.02
CA ILE A 104 -17.37 1.83 5.19
C ILE A 104 -15.85 2.08 5.03
N CYS A 105 -15.44 3.06 4.23
CA CYS A 105 -14.04 3.35 3.98
C CYS A 105 -13.34 4.07 5.16
N CYS A 106 -14.06 4.89 5.94
CA CYS A 106 -13.47 5.59 7.09
C CYS A 106 -13.30 4.65 8.29
N LEU A 107 -14.16 3.63 8.39
CA LEU A 107 -14.14 2.63 9.47
C LEU A 107 -12.88 1.74 9.48
N LYS A 108 -12.08 1.77 8.40
CA LYS A 108 -10.89 0.92 8.24
C LYS A 108 -9.61 1.70 7.98
N ALA A 109 -9.65 3.02 8.09
CA ALA A 109 -8.51 3.89 7.81
C ALA A 109 -7.40 3.76 8.86
N ASP A 110 -7.71 3.38 10.10
CA ASP A 110 -6.76 3.14 11.19
C ASP A 110 -6.32 1.67 11.34
N GLU A 111 -6.74 0.83 10.40
CA GLU A 111 -6.29 -0.55 10.28
C GLU A 111 -5.00 -0.64 9.46
N VAL A 112 -4.11 -1.54 9.86
CA VAL A 112 -3.06 -2.06 8.99
C VAL A 112 -3.56 -3.34 8.37
N TRP A 113 -3.85 -3.34 7.08
CA TRP A 113 -4.13 -4.60 6.38
C TRP A 113 -2.83 -5.30 6.03
N THR A 114 -2.73 -6.57 6.46
CA THR A 114 -1.51 -7.36 6.29
C THR A 114 -1.22 -7.56 4.80
N GLY A 115 -2.23 -7.91 4.00
CA GLY A 115 -2.11 -8.05 2.55
C GLY A 115 -1.69 -6.75 1.85
N VAL A 116 -2.31 -5.62 2.18
CA VAL A 116 -1.93 -4.30 1.62
C VAL A 116 -0.49 -3.95 1.98
N THR A 117 -0.06 -4.20 3.22
CA THR A 117 1.32 -3.93 3.63
C THR A 117 2.33 -4.73 2.80
N TYR A 118 2.08 -6.03 2.58
CA TYR A 118 2.96 -6.84 1.75
C TYR A 118 2.87 -6.45 0.26
N ALA A 119 1.72 -5.99 -0.24
CA ALA A 119 1.60 -5.45 -1.58
C ALA A 119 2.42 -4.16 -1.75
N VAL A 120 2.36 -3.24 -0.79
CA VAL A 120 3.19 -2.02 -0.78
C VAL A 120 4.68 -2.38 -0.70
N ALA A 121 5.06 -3.35 0.13
CA ALA A 121 6.44 -3.82 0.20
C ALA A 121 6.91 -4.42 -1.14
N ALA A 122 6.09 -5.27 -1.76
CA ALA A 122 6.38 -5.83 -3.08
C ALA A 122 6.48 -4.75 -4.16
N PHE A 123 5.64 -3.72 -4.10
CA PHE A 123 5.67 -2.61 -5.04
C PHE A 123 6.92 -1.72 -4.84
N LEU A 124 7.34 -1.49 -3.59
CA LEU A 124 8.63 -0.86 -3.30
C LEU A 124 9.80 -1.68 -3.86
N LEU A 125 9.78 -3.02 -3.73
CA LEU A 125 10.78 -3.90 -4.36
C LEU A 125 10.79 -3.75 -5.88
N GLN A 126 9.62 -3.79 -6.54
CA GLN A 126 9.50 -3.61 -7.99
C GLN A 126 10.10 -2.29 -8.49
N GLN A 127 10.17 -1.28 -7.62
CA GLN A 127 10.72 0.04 -7.93
C GLN A 127 12.19 0.19 -7.50
N GLY A 128 12.83 -0.88 -7.02
CA GLY A 128 14.23 -0.90 -6.56
C GLY A 128 14.46 -0.36 -5.14
N GLU A 129 13.40 -0.14 -4.37
CA GLU A 129 13.44 0.46 -3.03
C GLU A 129 13.55 -0.60 -1.92
N THR A 130 14.56 -1.46 -2.04
CA THR A 130 14.72 -2.69 -1.23
C THR A 130 14.70 -2.45 0.28
N ALA A 131 15.42 -1.44 0.77
CA ALA A 131 15.46 -1.14 2.20
C ALA A 131 14.08 -0.72 2.74
N LYS A 132 13.33 0.12 2.00
CA LYS A 132 11.99 0.57 2.37
C LYS A 132 10.99 -0.59 2.36
N ALA A 133 11.11 -1.48 1.36
CA ALA A 133 10.27 -2.65 1.26
C ALA A 133 10.43 -3.59 2.46
N PHE A 134 11.68 -3.96 2.80
CA PHE A 134 11.94 -4.83 3.94
C PHE A 134 11.57 -4.17 5.28
N HIS A 135 11.77 -2.87 5.43
CA HIS A 135 11.29 -2.14 6.61
C HIS A 135 9.76 -2.24 6.74
N THR A 136 9.04 -2.01 5.65
CA THR A 136 7.57 -2.09 5.61
C THR A 136 7.07 -3.51 5.95
N ALA A 137 7.62 -4.53 5.30
CA ALA A 137 7.26 -5.93 5.51
C ALA A 137 7.62 -6.43 6.92
N SER A 138 8.82 -6.10 7.42
CA SER A 138 9.28 -6.52 8.75
C SER A 138 8.46 -5.88 9.87
N GLY A 139 7.95 -4.66 9.68
CA GLY A 139 7.01 -4.04 10.61
C GLY A 139 5.76 -4.91 10.85
N CYS A 140 5.12 -5.36 9.78
CA CYS A 140 3.95 -6.23 9.86
C CYS A 140 4.30 -7.62 10.41
N TYR A 141 5.42 -8.21 9.98
CA TYR A 141 5.90 -9.48 10.51
C TYR A 141 6.12 -9.43 12.03
N ASN A 142 6.87 -8.45 12.52
CA ASN A 142 7.16 -8.29 13.94
C ASN A 142 5.87 -8.03 14.75
N ALA A 143 4.90 -7.31 14.18
CA ALA A 143 3.61 -7.10 14.83
C ALA A 143 2.82 -8.40 14.98
N CYS A 144 2.59 -9.12 13.87
CA CYS A 144 1.79 -10.35 13.85
C CYS A 144 2.47 -11.50 14.60
N PHE A 145 3.73 -11.79 14.28
CA PHE A 145 4.39 -13.03 14.66
C PHE A 145 5.15 -12.88 15.98
N GLU A 146 5.91 -11.79 16.18
CA GLU A 146 6.75 -11.65 17.37
C GLU A 146 6.02 -11.04 18.57
N ARG A 147 5.11 -10.08 18.34
CA ARG A 147 4.43 -9.37 19.44
C ARG A 147 3.04 -9.89 19.79
N MET A 148 2.26 -10.32 18.78
CA MET A 148 0.86 -10.71 18.98
C MET A 148 0.64 -12.23 18.98
N GLY A 149 1.64 -13.03 18.59
CA GLY A 149 1.55 -14.50 18.61
C GLY A 149 0.53 -15.07 17.62
N LEU A 150 0.36 -14.42 16.47
CA LEU A 150 -0.62 -14.81 15.44
C LEU A 150 -0.02 -15.76 14.40
N GLN A 151 0.98 -16.56 14.81
CA GLN A 151 1.57 -17.53 13.90
C GLN A 151 0.50 -18.53 13.43
N TYR A 152 0.47 -18.81 12.12
CA TYR A 152 -0.52 -19.66 11.45
C TYR A 152 -1.98 -19.15 11.51
N GLN A 153 -2.18 -17.93 12.00
CA GLN A 153 -3.47 -17.25 12.08
C GLN A 153 -3.29 -15.77 11.73
N THR A 154 -2.57 -15.48 10.65
CA THR A 154 -2.35 -14.09 10.23
C THR A 154 -3.70 -13.40 9.99
N PRO A 155 -4.00 -12.29 10.69
CA PRO A 155 -5.27 -11.60 10.53
C PRO A 155 -5.30 -10.79 9.24
N GLU A 156 -6.50 -10.40 8.81
CA GLU A 156 -6.66 -9.42 7.72
C GLU A 156 -6.08 -8.07 8.16
N ALA A 157 -6.48 -7.63 9.37
CA ALA A 157 -6.19 -6.30 9.86
C ALA A 157 -5.66 -6.30 11.31
N LEU A 158 -4.74 -5.38 11.57
CA LEU A 158 -4.23 -5.04 12.90
C LEU A 158 -4.62 -3.61 13.25
N TYR A 159 -5.02 -3.37 14.49
CA TYR A 159 -5.05 -2.03 15.06
C TYR A 159 -3.80 -1.76 15.88
N GLU A 160 -3.45 -0.47 16.03
CA GLU A 160 -2.34 -0.03 16.89
C GLU A 160 -2.47 -0.56 18.33
N THR A 161 -3.68 -0.54 18.89
CA THR A 161 -3.97 -0.98 20.26
C THR A 161 -4.44 -2.44 20.33
N LYS A 162 -3.56 -3.43 20.17
CA LYS A 162 -3.77 -4.89 20.44
C LYS A 162 -5.10 -5.56 19.99
N PHE A 163 -5.94 -4.91 19.20
CA PHE A 163 -7.13 -5.48 18.61
C PHE A 163 -6.77 -5.96 17.20
N VAL A 164 -7.32 -7.12 16.83
CA VAL A 164 -7.08 -7.74 15.52
C VAL A 164 -8.43 -8.10 14.91
N VAL A 165 -8.52 -8.00 13.58
CA VAL A 165 -9.74 -8.35 12.85
C VAL A 165 -9.45 -9.44 11.85
N PHE A 166 -10.24 -10.50 11.93
CA PHE A 166 -10.26 -11.59 10.97
C PHE A 166 -11.43 -11.37 10.02
N TYR A 167 -11.20 -10.70 8.89
CA TYR A 167 -12.13 -10.76 7.76
C TYR A 167 -11.76 -11.97 6.89
N SER A 168 -12.74 -12.62 6.26
CA SER A 168 -12.50 -13.73 5.34
C SER A 168 -12.00 -13.23 3.98
N VAL A 169 -10.72 -12.84 3.87
CA VAL A 169 -10.03 -12.65 2.57
C VAL A 169 -8.57 -13.10 2.64
N LEU A 170 -8.34 -14.38 2.92
CA LEU A 170 -7.01 -15.01 2.82
C LEU A 170 -6.31 -14.76 1.45
N VAL A 171 -7.08 -14.46 0.41
CA VAL A 171 -6.61 -14.35 -0.98
C VAL A 171 -5.63 -13.19 -1.20
N PHE A 172 -5.93 -11.98 -0.73
CA PHE A 172 -5.08 -10.81 -1.01
C PHE A 172 -3.74 -10.88 -0.25
N PHE A 173 -3.74 -11.48 0.93
CA PHE A 173 -2.55 -11.75 1.73
C PHE A 173 -1.58 -12.72 1.04
N TYR A 174 -2.03 -13.91 0.64
CA TYR A 174 -1.13 -14.91 0.05
C TYR A 174 -0.55 -14.45 -1.29
N ILE A 175 -1.36 -13.80 -2.12
CA ILE A 175 -0.90 -13.26 -3.41
C ILE A 175 0.25 -12.26 -3.20
N SER A 176 0.11 -11.35 -2.24
CA SER A 176 1.09 -10.29 -2.00
C SER A 176 2.44 -10.81 -1.51
N ILE A 177 2.44 -11.84 -0.65
CA ILE A 177 3.68 -12.49 -0.19
C ILE A 177 4.35 -13.25 -1.33
N VAL A 178 3.58 -13.97 -2.16
CA VAL A 178 4.12 -14.69 -3.33
C VAL A 178 4.80 -13.72 -4.30
N PHE A 179 4.20 -12.56 -4.56
CA PHE A 179 4.82 -11.51 -5.35
C PHE A 179 6.13 -11.02 -4.73
N MET A 180 6.15 -10.75 -3.42
CA MET A 180 7.37 -10.33 -2.73
C MET A 180 8.51 -11.35 -2.92
N ILE A 181 8.20 -12.64 -2.78
CA ILE A 181 9.18 -13.73 -3.00
C ILE A 181 9.67 -13.73 -4.46
N ALA A 182 8.76 -13.61 -5.43
CA ALA A 182 9.12 -13.61 -6.84
C ALA A 182 10.09 -12.47 -7.21
N PHE A 183 9.89 -11.27 -6.65
CA PHE A 183 10.82 -10.15 -6.87
C PHE A 183 12.16 -10.35 -6.19
N LEU A 184 12.19 -10.94 -4.98
CA LEU A 184 13.44 -11.27 -4.31
C LEU A 184 14.27 -12.30 -5.08
N SER A 185 13.63 -13.30 -5.69
CA SER A 185 14.33 -14.28 -6.53
C SER A 185 14.96 -13.64 -7.77
N ASN A 186 14.26 -12.72 -8.44
CA ASN A 186 14.81 -11.99 -9.59
C ASN A 186 15.96 -11.04 -9.21
N GLU A 187 15.87 -10.35 -8.06
CA GLU A 187 16.95 -9.52 -7.54
C GLU A 187 18.20 -10.37 -7.18
N MET A 188 18.00 -11.58 -6.63
CA MET A 188 19.10 -12.52 -6.41
C MET A 188 19.74 -12.99 -7.72
N ASP A 189 18.96 -13.24 -8.77
CA ASP A 189 19.49 -13.59 -10.09
C ASP A 189 20.30 -12.46 -10.73
N ILE A 190 19.93 -11.19 -10.48
CA ILE A 190 20.72 -10.02 -10.90
C ILE A 190 22.05 -9.97 -10.12
N PHE A 191 22.05 -10.32 -8.84
CA PHE A 191 23.24 -10.34 -7.99
C PHE A 191 24.20 -11.51 -8.27
N ILE A 192 23.68 -12.66 -8.70
CA ILE A 192 24.48 -13.86 -9.06
C ILE A 192 25.09 -13.73 -10.46
N ARG A 193 24.54 -12.86 -11.32
CA ARG A 193 25.02 -12.62 -12.69
C ARG A 193 26.01 -11.46 -12.82
N GLN A 194 26.42 -10.84 -11.71
CA GLN A 194 27.53 -9.88 -11.64
C GLN A 194 28.78 -10.56 -11.07
#